data_AF-A0A829H5Y1-F1
#
_entry.id   AF-A0A829H5Y1-F1
#
_cell.length_a   1.000
_cell.length_b   1.000
_cell.length_c   1.000
_cell.angle_alpha   90.00
_cell.angle_beta   90.00
_cell.angle_gamma   90.00
#
_symmetry.space_group_name_H-M   'P 1'
#
loop_
_entity.id
_entity.type
_entity.pdbx_description
1 polymer ?
#
loop_
_entity_poly.entity_id
_entity_poly.type
_entity_poly.pdbx_seq_one_letter_code
_entity_poly.pdbx_strand_id
1 'polypeptide(L)'
;RVAGVASTDRLRAEKITAFRQRQIQVLVTTTILERGVTVPRCAVGVVAAADRAFTASALVQIAGRAGRAADSADDPVVFFTDRYTLALLAAKRQIVMMNGR
;
A
#
# COMPACT_ATOMS: atom_id res chain seq x y z
N ARG A 1 6.95 16.42 3.03
CA ARG A 1 8.07 15.62 3.58
C ARG A 1 7.88 14.16 3.19
N VAL A 2 8.96 13.55 2.72
CA VAL A 2 9.01 12.15 2.25
C VAL A 2 9.99 11.38 3.13
N ALA A 3 9.69 10.11 3.44
CA ALA A 3 10.63 9.23 4.11
C ALA A 3 10.61 7.82 3.50
N GLY A 4 11.75 7.14 3.58
CA GLY A 4 11.88 5.72 3.24
C GLY A 4 11.95 4.86 4.49
N VAL A 5 11.39 3.65 4.42
CA VAL A 5 11.41 2.65 5.49
C VAL A 5 11.62 1.24 4.94
N ALA A 6 12.41 0.44 5.63
CA ALA A 6 12.63 -0.97 5.32
C ALA A 6 12.67 -1.78 6.63
N SER A 7 12.68 -3.11 6.53
CA SER A 7 12.73 -3.99 7.70
C SER A 7 13.98 -3.79 8.57
N THR A 8 15.08 -3.33 7.99
CA THR A 8 16.36 -3.08 8.66
C THR A 8 16.51 -1.66 9.23
N ASP A 9 15.50 -0.80 9.06
CA ASP A 9 15.56 0.59 9.47
C ASP A 9 15.40 0.74 10.99
N ARG A 10 16.46 1.18 11.67
CA ARG A 10 16.47 1.40 13.12
C ARG A 10 15.47 2.46 13.58
N LEU A 11 15.15 3.43 12.73
CA LEU A 11 14.21 4.52 13.02
C LEU A 11 12.81 4.25 12.45
N ARG A 12 12.51 2.99 12.09
CA ARG A 12 11.22 2.60 11.51
C ARG A 12 10.03 3.05 12.35
N ALA A 13 10.07 2.83 13.67
CA ALA A 13 8.95 3.15 14.56
C ALA A 13 8.67 4.67 14.62
N GLU A 14 9.73 5.48 14.63
CA GLU A 14 9.63 6.94 14.63
C GLU A 14 9.06 7.45 13.31
N LYS A 15 9.56 6.95 12.18
CA LYS A 15 9.05 7.31 10.85
C LYS A 15 7.59 6.92 10.65
N ILE A 16 7.17 5.75 11.14
CA ILE A 16 5.77 5.32 11.12
C ILE A 16 4.91 6.26 11.99
N THR A 17 5.39 6.62 13.18
CA THR A 17 4.69 7.56 14.06
C THR A 17 4.53 8.93 13.43
N ALA A 18 5.60 9.48 12.85
CA ALA A 18 5.58 10.75 12.13
C ALA A 18 4.66 10.71 10.89
N PHE A 19 4.58 9.57 10.19
CA PHE A 19 3.63 9.38 9.09
C PHE A 19 2.18 9.36 9.58
N ARG A 20 1.88 8.66 10.68
CA ARG A 20 0.54 8.67 11.31
C ARG A 20 0.12 10.06 11.77
N GLN A 21 1.07 10.86 12.26
CA GLN A 21 0.86 12.24 12.67
C GLN A 21 0.87 13.24 11.50
N ARG A 22 0.95 12.76 10.24
CA ARG A 22 1.02 13.57 9.01
C ARG A 22 2.20 14.54 8.94
N GLN A 23 3.21 14.38 9.79
CA GLN A 23 4.48 15.10 9.70
C GLN A 23 5.30 14.62 8.49
N ILE A 24 5.12 13.36 8.12
CA ILE A 24 5.52 12.79 6.83
C ILE A 24 4.25 12.59 6.01
N GLN A 25 4.29 12.98 4.73
CA GLN A 25 3.13 12.92 3.83
C GLN A 25 3.24 11.73 2.86
N VAL A 26 4.45 11.26 2.59
CA VAL A 26 4.72 10.12 1.72
C VAL A 26 5.73 9.21 2.40
N LEU A 27 5.37 7.94 2.53
CA LEU A 27 6.23 6.89 3.07
C LEU A 27 6.50 5.84 1.98
N VAL A 28 7.75 5.71 1.59
CA VAL A 28 8.21 4.70 0.61
C VAL A 28 8.72 3.48 1.37
N THR A 29 8.25 2.27 1.02
CA THR A 29 8.61 1.03 1.71
C THR A 29 8.89 -0.10 0.72
N THR A 30 9.77 -1.04 1.10
CA THR A 30 10.13 -2.19 0.27
C THR A 30 9.06 -3.28 0.23
N THR A 31 8.22 -3.39 1.27
CA THR A 31 7.09 -4.35 1.35
C THR A 31 5.99 -3.84 2.28
N ILE A 32 4.90 -4.61 2.42
CA ILE A 32 3.75 -4.37 3.31
C ILE A 32 4.21 -3.80 4.65
N LEU A 33 3.68 -2.63 5.00
CA LEU A 33 3.83 -2.06 6.34
C LEU A 33 3.35 -3.07 7.39
N GLU A 34 3.99 -3.08 8.55
CA GLU A 34 3.62 -4.01 9.61
C GLU A 34 2.12 -4.01 9.94
N ARG A 35 1.65 -5.17 10.39
CA ARG A 35 0.29 -5.28 10.94
C ARG A 35 0.15 -4.26 12.08
N GLY A 36 -0.98 -3.56 12.12
CA GLY A 36 -1.30 -2.59 13.19
C GLY A 36 -1.08 -1.11 12.84
N VAL A 37 -0.56 -0.79 11.65
CA VAL A 37 -0.49 0.61 11.18
C VAL A 37 -1.74 0.94 10.36
N THR A 38 -2.73 1.55 10.99
CA THR A 38 -3.86 2.21 10.29
C THR A 38 -3.54 3.68 10.16
N VAL A 39 -3.52 4.19 8.92
CA VAL A 39 -3.31 5.60 8.61
C VAL A 39 -4.59 6.15 7.99
N PRO A 40 -5.22 7.16 8.59
CA PRO A 40 -6.46 7.73 8.05
C PRO A 40 -6.18 8.53 6.78
N ARG A 41 -7.01 8.33 5.74
CA ARG A 41 -6.92 9.00 4.43
C ARG A 41 -5.57 8.77 3.75
N CYS A 42 -5.28 7.51 3.46
CA CYS A 42 -4.00 7.08 2.91
C CYS A 42 -4.20 6.36 1.58
N ALA A 43 -3.90 7.06 0.49
CA ALA A 43 -3.74 6.45 -0.82
C ALA A 43 -2.54 5.49 -0.84
N VAL A 44 -2.61 4.46 -1.69
CA VAL A 44 -1.53 3.47 -1.85
C VAL A 44 -1.08 3.42 -3.31
N GLY A 45 0.24 3.50 -3.52
CA GLY A 45 0.87 3.28 -4.82
C GLY A 45 1.81 2.08 -4.78
N VAL A 46 1.75 1.21 -5.79
CA VAL A 46 2.74 0.13 -5.97
C VAL A 46 3.54 0.42 -7.24
N VAL A 47 4.84 0.63 -7.07
CA VAL A 47 5.77 0.87 -8.18
C VAL A 47 6.29 -0.47 -8.71
N ALA A 48 6.49 -0.56 -10.02
CA ALA A 48 6.91 -1.78 -10.71
C ALA A 48 5.99 -2.98 -10.41
N ALA A 49 4.67 -2.74 -10.43
CA ALA A 49 3.67 -3.72 -9.98
C ALA A 49 3.59 -5.01 -10.85
N ALA A 50 4.26 -5.02 -12.01
CA ALA A 50 4.45 -6.23 -12.82
C ALA A 50 5.70 -7.06 -12.47
N ASP A 51 6.51 -6.64 -11.50
CA ASP A 51 7.64 -7.43 -11.03
C ASP A 51 7.16 -8.80 -10.50
N ARG A 52 7.92 -9.85 -10.81
CA ARG A 52 7.62 -11.23 -10.39
C ARG A 52 7.59 -11.42 -8.88
N ALA A 53 8.20 -10.52 -8.12
CA ALA A 53 8.13 -10.49 -6.66
C ALA A 53 6.71 -10.18 -6.16
N PHE A 54 5.85 -9.55 -6.97
CA PHE A 54 4.46 -9.25 -6.62
C PHE A 54 3.51 -10.33 -7.13
N THR A 55 3.06 -11.18 -6.22
CA THR A 55 1.94 -12.09 -6.47
C THR A 55 0.61 -11.34 -6.41
N ALA A 56 -0.47 -11.94 -6.95
CA ALA A 56 -1.81 -11.37 -6.84
C ALA A 56 -2.21 -11.14 -5.37
N SER A 57 -1.91 -12.09 -4.49
CA SER A 57 -2.20 -11.98 -3.05
C SER A 57 -1.40 -10.87 -2.38
N ALA A 58 -0.13 -10.69 -2.75
CA ALA A 58 0.69 -9.59 -2.24
C ALA A 58 0.11 -8.22 -2.65
N LEU A 59 -0.28 -8.08 -3.92
CA LEU A 59 -0.92 -6.85 -4.43
C LEU A 59 -2.23 -6.54 -3.73
N VAL A 60 -3.09 -7.55 -3.48
CA VAL A 60 -4.34 -7.39 -2.71
C VAL A 60 -4.05 -6.97 -1.27
N GLN A 61 -3.06 -7.55 -0.62
CA GLN A 61 -2.69 -7.18 0.75
C GLN A 61 -2.14 -5.75 0.86
N ILE A 62 -1.38 -5.31 -0.14
CA ILE A 62 -0.89 -3.93 -0.23
C ILE A 62 -2.06 -2.98 -0.48
N ALA A 63 -2.95 -3.29 -1.44
CA ALA A 63 -4.14 -2.51 -1.75
C ALA A 63 -5.04 -2.34 -0.53
N GLY A 64 -5.21 -3.40 0.28
CA GLY A 64 -5.97 -3.37 1.52
C GLY A 64 -5.35 -2.52 2.64
N ARG A 65 -4.26 -1.79 2.39
CA ARG A 65 -3.76 -0.73 3.30
C ARG A 65 -4.36 0.63 2.99
N ALA A 66 -4.96 0.82 1.82
CA ALA A 66 -5.82 1.96 1.54
C ALA A 66 -7.18 1.77 2.22
N GLY A 67 -7.83 2.88 2.55
CA GLY A 67 -9.24 2.92 2.93
C GLY A 67 -9.64 2.16 4.19
N ARG A 68 -8.70 1.94 5.11
CA ARG A 68 -8.95 1.25 6.39
C ARG A 68 -9.61 2.11 7.45
N ALA A 69 -9.65 3.43 7.29
CA ALA A 69 -10.34 4.30 8.22
C ALA A 69 -11.82 4.38 7.84
N ALA A 70 -12.70 4.31 8.83
CA ALA A 70 -14.15 4.36 8.61
C ALA A 70 -14.60 5.65 7.90
N ASP A 71 -13.81 6.73 8.01
CA ASP A 71 -14.04 8.02 7.34
C ASP A 71 -13.37 8.13 5.96
N SER A 72 -12.71 7.08 5.44
CA SER A 72 -11.96 7.14 4.17
C SER A 72 -11.99 5.86 3.33
N ALA A 73 -13.13 5.17 3.26
CA ALA A 73 -13.27 3.88 2.57
C ALA A 73 -12.91 3.87 1.07
N ASP A 74 -12.84 5.04 0.41
CA ASP A 74 -12.57 5.19 -1.02
C ASP A 74 -11.15 5.72 -1.35
N ASP A 75 -10.18 5.59 -0.44
CA ASP A 75 -8.80 6.00 -0.72
C ASP A 75 -8.23 5.21 -1.94
N PRO A 76 -7.61 5.90 -2.92
CA PRO A 76 -7.23 5.28 -4.18
C PRO A 76 -6.04 4.31 -4.01
N VAL A 77 -6.09 3.22 -4.79
CA VAL A 77 -4.97 2.30 -5.00
C VAL A 77 -4.53 2.41 -6.45
N VAL A 78 -3.24 2.69 -6.67
CA VAL A 78 -2.65 2.85 -8.01
C VAL A 78 -1.51 1.86 -8.21
N PHE A 79 -1.59 1.05 -9.27
CA PHE A 79 -0.52 0.16 -9.69
C PHE A 79 0.24 0.80 -10.86
N PHE A 80 1.49 1.19 -10.63
CA PHE A 80 2.37 1.69 -11.68
C PHE A 80 3.12 0.52 -12.31
N THR A 81 2.91 0.32 -13.60
CA THR A 81 3.45 -0.82 -14.33
C THR A 81 3.73 -0.46 -15.79
N ASP A 82 4.74 -1.12 -16.37
CA ASP A 82 5.07 -1.03 -17.79
C ASP A 82 4.30 -2.05 -18.65
N ARG A 83 3.74 -3.09 -18.00
CA ARG A 83 3.01 -4.18 -18.66
C ARG A 83 1.89 -4.73 -17.78
N TYR A 84 0.92 -5.37 -18.40
CA TYR A 84 -0.13 -6.10 -17.67
C TYR A 84 0.29 -7.56 -17.45
N THR A 85 0.18 -8.03 -16.20
CA THR A 85 0.46 -9.42 -15.82
C THR A 85 -0.82 -10.11 -15.36
N LEU A 86 -0.84 -11.44 -15.41
CA LEU A 86 -1.94 -12.23 -14.83
C LEU A 86 -2.13 -11.95 -13.33
N ALA A 87 -1.04 -11.70 -12.61
CA ALA A 87 -1.08 -11.32 -11.19
C ALA A 87 -1.82 -10.00 -10.97
N LEU A 88 -1.56 -8.97 -11.79
CA LEU A 88 -2.26 -7.69 -11.76
C LEU A 88 -3.75 -7.85 -12.08
N LEU A 89 -4.09 -8.64 -13.11
CA LEU A 89 -5.49 -8.90 -13.48
C LEU A 89 -6.24 -9.64 -12.37
N ALA A 90 -5.62 -10.67 -11.79
CA ALA A 90 -6.20 -11.43 -10.68
C ALA A 90 -6.38 -10.55 -9.44
N ALA A 91 -5.38 -9.74 -9.09
CA ALA A 91 -5.46 -8.80 -7.96
C ALA A 91 -6.59 -7.78 -8.17
N LYS A 92 -6.68 -7.17 -9.36
CA LYS A 92 -7.77 -6.23 -9.70
C LYS A 92 -9.13 -6.88 -9.53
N ARG A 93 -9.34 -8.08 -10.09
CA ARG A 93 -10.61 -8.82 -9.95
C ARG A 93 -10.96 -9.06 -8.49
N GLN A 94 -9.99 -9.52 -7.68
CA GLN A 94 -10.23 -9.79 -6.27
C GLN A 94 -10.56 -8.53 -5.47
N ILE A 95 -9.84 -7.41 -5.70
CA ILE A 95 -10.11 -6.13 -5.04
C ILE A 95 -11.53 -5.63 -5.39
N VAL A 96 -11.90 -5.70 -6.67
CA VAL A 96 -13.22 -5.27 -7.14
C VAL A 96 -14.34 -6.10 -6.51
N MET A 97 -14.20 -7.44 -6.50
CA MET A 97 -15.15 -8.33 -5.83
C MET A 97 -15.25 -8.06 -4.32
N MET A 98 -14.12 -7.85 -3.63
CA MET A 98 -14.11 -7.55 -2.18
C MET A 98 -14.79 -6.22 -1.85
N ASN A 99 -14.72 -5.25 -2.76
CA ASN A 99 -15.36 -3.95 -2.62
C ASN A 99 -16.85 -3.97 -3.04
N GLY A 100 -17.37 -5.11 -3.51
CA GLY A 100 -18.75 -5.23 -4.00
C GLY A 100 -19.03 -4.39 -5.25
N ARG A 101 -18.01 -4.16 -6.10
CA ARG A 101 -18.10 -3.41 -7.36
C ARG A 101 -17.92 -4.32 -8.57
#